data_AF-A0A166K5R5-F1
#
_entry.id   AF-A0A166K5R5-F1
#
_cell.length_a   1.000
_cell.length_b   1.000
_cell.length_c   1.000
_cell.angle_alpha   90.00
_cell.angle_beta   90.00
_cell.angle_gamma   90.00
#
_symmetry.space_group_name_H-M   'P 1'
#
loop_
_entity.id
_entity.type
_entity.pdbx_description
1 polymer ?
#
loop_
_entity_poly.entity_id
_entity_poly.type
_entity_poly.pdbx_seq_one_letter_code
_entity_poly.pdbx_strand_id
1 'polypeptide(L)'
;MRDKIHRLAMKLGNSPKLALIKMIQGGLLFVFGVLVLMVSDRVLSESLTQEIIALFGLILASCGVIWTMAGYLSMSVLRIYHMLQKRDEDDAN
;
A
#
# COMPACT_ATOMS: atom_id res chain seq x y z
N MET A 1 33.68 1.90 -3.17
CA MET A 1 32.43 1.21 -3.58
C MET A 1 31.68 0.58 -2.40
N ARG A 2 32.37 0.11 -1.34
CA ARG A 2 31.78 -0.38 -0.07
C ARG A 2 30.88 0.63 0.67
N ASP A 3 31.16 1.93 0.57
CA ASP A 3 30.41 2.94 1.35
C ASP A 3 28.97 3.18 0.86
N LYS A 4 28.68 2.87 -0.42
CA LYS A 4 27.31 2.97 -0.94
C LYS A 4 26.43 1.87 -0.37
N ILE A 5 26.97 0.66 -0.20
CA ILE A 5 26.25 -0.49 0.35
C ILE A 5 25.95 -0.28 1.84
N HIS A 6 26.90 0.31 2.59
CA HIS A 6 26.69 0.65 3.99
C HIS A 6 25.64 1.76 4.20
N ARG A 7 25.62 2.79 3.34
CA ARG A 7 24.56 3.81 3.37
C ARG A 7 23.21 3.27 2.93
N LEU A 8 23.17 2.32 2.00
CA LEU A 8 21.95 1.63 1.60
C LEU A 8 21.44 0.68 2.71
N ALA A 9 22.33 -0.01 3.42
CA ALA A 9 22.00 -0.86 4.56
C ALA A 9 21.44 -0.03 5.74
N MET A 10 22.03 1.13 6.06
CA MET A 10 21.48 2.06 7.05
C MET A 10 20.14 2.71 6.61
N LYS A 11 19.93 2.91 5.30
CA LYS A 11 18.62 3.34 4.78
C LYS A 11 17.57 2.22 4.82
N LEU A 12 17.98 0.97 4.59
CA LEU A 12 17.09 -0.20 4.61
C LEU A 12 16.61 -0.53 6.02
N GLY A 13 17.48 -0.45 7.02
CA GLY A 13 17.15 -0.67 8.43
C GLY A 13 16.07 0.27 9.01
N ASN A 14 15.70 1.34 8.29
CA ASN A 14 14.70 2.33 8.71
C ASN A 14 13.57 2.54 7.69
N SER A 15 13.07 1.46 7.07
CA SER A 15 12.05 1.59 6.02
C SER A 15 10.57 1.36 6.40
N PRO A 16 10.08 1.50 7.65
CA PRO A 16 8.63 1.59 7.86
C PRO A 16 8.00 2.69 6.98
N LYS A 17 8.76 3.77 6.74
CA LYS A 17 8.37 4.85 5.82
C LYS A 17 8.05 4.37 4.41
N LEU A 18 8.78 3.39 3.87
CA LEU A 18 8.56 2.93 2.50
C LEU A 18 7.28 2.10 2.39
N ALA A 19 7.00 1.26 3.39
CA ALA A 19 5.75 0.51 3.49
C ALA A 19 4.55 1.45 3.72
N LEU A 20 4.71 2.49 4.55
CA LEU A 20 3.70 3.55 4.71
C LEU A 20 3.45 4.32 3.42
N ILE A 21 4.50 4.71 2.69
CA ILE A 21 4.35 5.41 1.41
C ILE A 21 3.60 4.53 0.40
N LYS A 22 3.93 3.24 0.30
CA LYS A 22 3.21 2.30 -0.58
C LYS A 22 1.75 2.12 -0.15
N MET A 23 1.47 2.07 1.14
CA MET A 23 0.12 2.00 1.69
C MET A 23 -0.68 3.27 1.37
N ILE A 24 -0.09 4.45 1.60
CA ILE A 24 -0.72 5.75 1.29
C ILE A 24 -0.95 5.88 -0.21
N GLN A 25 -0.01 5.46 -1.05
CA GLN A 25 -0.16 5.48 -2.50
C GLN A 25 -1.31 4.58 -2.96
N GLY A 26 -1.40 3.36 -2.43
CA GLY A 26 -2.54 2.46 -2.70
C GLY A 26 -3.86 3.04 -2.20
N GLY A 27 -3.85 3.65 -1.01
CA GLY A 27 -5.04 4.26 -0.41
C GLY A 27 -5.52 5.46 -1.20
N LEU A 28 -4.60 6.28 -1.71
CA LEU A 28 -4.91 7.42 -2.58
C LEU A 28 -5.55 6.94 -3.89
N LEU A 29 -5.01 5.87 -4.49
CA LEU A 29 -5.58 5.25 -5.68
C LEU A 29 -6.98 4.66 -5.43
N PHE A 30 -7.18 4.04 -4.26
CA PHE A 30 -8.48 3.54 -3.85
C PHE A 30 -9.51 4.67 -3.69
N VAL A 31 -9.18 5.71 -2.93
CA VAL A 31 -10.06 6.88 -2.74
C VAL A 31 -10.38 7.53 -4.09
N PHE A 32 -9.40 7.62 -4.99
CA PHE A 32 -9.62 8.10 -6.35
C PHE A 32 -10.61 7.23 -7.12
N GLY A 33 -10.48 5.90 -7.09
CA GLY A 33 -11.45 4.98 -7.71
C GLY A 33 -12.86 5.11 -7.13
N VAL A 34 -12.98 5.29 -5.82
CA VAL A 34 -14.27 5.52 -5.13
C VAL A 34 -14.88 6.87 -5.52
N LEU A 35 -14.07 7.92 -5.70
CA LEU A 35 -14.56 9.21 -6.20
C LEU A 35 -15.12 9.07 -7.62
N VAL A 36 -14.45 8.32 -8.49
CA VAL A 36 -14.97 8.04 -9.84
C VAL A 36 -16.32 7.32 -9.76
N LEU A 37 -16.44 6.30 -8.90
CA LEU A 37 -17.71 5.61 -8.66
C LEU A 37 -18.82 6.56 -8.19
N MET A 38 -18.54 7.42 -7.21
CA MET A 38 -19.51 8.40 -6.71
C MET A 38 -19.92 9.42 -7.77
N VAL A 39 -18.97 9.92 -8.56
CA VAL A 39 -19.25 10.86 -9.65
C VAL A 39 -20.08 10.18 -10.73
N SER A 40 -19.77 8.92 -11.06
CA SER A 40 -20.59 8.16 -12.00
C SER A 40 -22.02 8.01 -11.53
N ASP A 41 -22.21 7.65 -10.27
CA ASP A 41 -23.54 7.41 -9.71
C ASP A 41 -24.38 8.70 -9.54
N ARG A 42 -23.73 9.82 -9.20
CA ARG A 42 -24.42 11.08 -8.87
C ARG A 42 -24.59 12.03 -10.05
N VAL A 43 -23.68 12.01 -11.00
CA VAL A 43 -23.58 13.05 -12.05
C VAL A 43 -24.02 12.52 -13.42
N LEU A 44 -23.84 11.23 -13.68
CA LEU A 44 -24.31 10.63 -14.93
C LEU A 44 -25.76 10.20 -14.77
N SER A 45 -26.58 10.51 -15.77
CA SER A 45 -27.93 9.96 -15.87
C SER A 45 -27.85 8.46 -16.16
N GLU A 46 -28.84 7.70 -15.68
CA GLU A 46 -28.96 6.26 -15.93
C GLU A 46 -28.76 5.95 -17.42
N SER A 47 -27.59 5.41 -17.74
CA SER A 47 -27.14 5.15 -19.10
C SER A 47 -26.04 4.10 -19.12
N LEU A 48 -25.85 3.44 -20.27
CA LEU A 48 -24.73 2.51 -20.50
C LEU A 48 -23.35 3.14 -20.20
N THR A 49 -23.22 4.45 -20.42
CA THR A 49 -21.98 5.18 -20.13
C THR A 49 -21.69 5.25 -18.63
N GLN A 50 -22.71 5.43 -17.79
CA GLN A 50 -22.56 5.40 -16.33
C GLN A 50 -22.03 4.04 -15.87
N GLU A 51 -22.60 2.96 -16.39
CA GLU A 51 -22.26 1.60 -16.01
C GLU A 51 -20.79 1.26 -16.35
N ILE A 52 -20.31 1.70 -17.53
CA ILE A 52 -18.92 1.52 -17.95
C ILE A 52 -17.95 2.33 -17.08
N ILE A 53 -18.28 3.58 -16.75
CA ILE A 53 -17.41 4.42 -15.91
C ILE A 53 -17.43 3.92 -14.46
N ALA A 54 -18.57 3.43 -13.97
CA ALA A 54 -18.66 2.78 -12.67
C ALA A 54 -17.80 1.51 -12.61
N LEU A 55 -17.86 0.65 -13.64
CA LEU A 55 -16.97 -0.51 -13.77
C LEU A 55 -15.49 -0.11 -13.76
N PHE A 56 -15.13 0.98 -14.44
CA PHE A 56 -13.77 1.48 -14.44
C PHE A 56 -13.33 1.96 -13.05
N GLY A 57 -14.18 2.73 -12.35
CA GLY A 57 -13.95 3.15 -10.97
C GLY A 57 -13.82 1.96 -10.01
N LEU A 58 -14.61 0.90 -10.21
CA LEU A 58 -14.55 -0.34 -9.43
C LEU A 58 -13.22 -1.06 -9.60
N ILE A 59 -12.72 -1.19 -10.84
CA ILE A 59 -11.41 -1.80 -11.14
C ILE A 59 -10.29 -0.99 -10.48
N LEU A 60 -10.33 0.34 -10.60
CA LEU A 60 -9.35 1.21 -9.95
C LEU A 60 -9.36 1.09 -8.43
N ALA A 61 -10.55 1.08 -7.83
CA ALA A 61 -10.71 0.91 -6.39
C ALA A 61 -10.17 -0.44 -5.92
N SER A 62 -10.51 -1.52 -6.60
CA SER A 62 -10.05 -2.88 -6.25
C SER A 62 -8.52 -3.03 -6.39
N CYS A 63 -7.91 -2.47 -7.44
CA CYS A 63 -6.45 -2.39 -7.55
C CYS A 63 -5.82 -1.59 -6.39
N GLY A 64 -6.41 -0.45 -6.02
CA GLY A 64 -5.97 0.37 -4.89
C GLY A 64 -6.00 -0.38 -3.56
N VAL A 65 -7.04 -1.17 -3.29
CA VAL A 65 -7.14 -2.01 -2.08
C VAL A 65 -6.05 -3.06 -2.03
N ILE A 66 -5.82 -3.79 -3.14
CA ILE A 66 -4.77 -4.82 -3.20
C ILE A 66 -3.39 -4.19 -2.95
N TRP A 67 -3.14 -3.03 -3.54
CA TRP A 67 -1.89 -2.29 -3.34
C TRP A 67 -1.72 -1.80 -1.91
N THR A 68 -2.81 -1.34 -1.28
CA THR A 68 -2.83 -0.92 0.13
C THR A 68 -2.58 -2.09 1.07
N MET A 69 -3.23 -3.23 0.81
CA MET A 69 -3.02 -4.47 1.57
C MET A 69 -1.56 -4.93 1.48
N ALA A 70 -0.95 -4.90 0.30
CA ALA A 70 0.46 -5.22 0.14
C ALA A 70 1.38 -4.26 0.93
N GLY A 71 1.03 -2.97 0.97
CA GLY A 71 1.72 -1.97 1.80
C GLY A 71 1.58 -2.23 3.30
N TYR A 72 0.38 -2.55 3.77
CA TYR A 72 0.12 -2.90 5.17
C TYR A 72 0.84 -4.18 5.59
N LEU A 73 0.81 -5.20 4.73
CA LEU A 73 1.52 -6.47 4.98
C LEU A 73 3.02 -6.24 5.13
N SER A 74 3.59 -5.33 4.33
CA SER A 74 5.01 -4.97 4.43
C SER A 74 5.38 -4.36 5.79
N MET A 75 4.47 -3.63 6.44
CA MET A 75 4.64 -3.12 7.80
C MET A 75 4.47 -4.19 8.87
N SER A 76 3.43 -5.03 8.73
CA SER A 76 3.11 -6.08 9.71
C SER A 76 4.19 -7.15 9.76
N VAL A 77 4.68 -7.59 8.59
CA VAL A 77 5.76 -8.59 8.47
C VAL A 77 7.08 -8.05 9.04
N LEU A 78 7.42 -6.77 8.81
CA LEU A 78 8.63 -6.17 9.38
C LEU A 78 8.59 -6.16 10.92
N ARG A 79 7.42 -5.86 11.51
CA ARG A 79 7.24 -5.83 12.96
C ARG A 79 7.39 -7.23 13.57
N ILE A 80 6.80 -8.24 12.93
CA ILE A 80 6.91 -9.64 13.36
C ILE A 80 8.36 -10.12 13.24
N TYR A 81 9.05 -9.80 12.15
CA TYR A 81 10.46 -10.18 11.95
C TYR A 81 11.38 -9.58 13.01
N HIS A 82 11.21 -8.29 13.32
CA HIS A 82 11.99 -7.61 14.37
C HIS A 82 11.73 -8.17 15.78
N MET A 83 10.48 -8.60 16.06
CA MET A 83 10.14 -9.25 17.32
C MET A 83 10.67 -10.69 17.41
N LEU A 84 10.77 -11.42 16.30
CA LEU A 84 11.42 -12.74 16.29
C LEU A 84 12.94 -12.62 16.47
N GLN A 85 13.60 -11.73 15.72
CA GLN A 85 15.05 -11.57 15.79
C GLN A 85 15.55 -11.16 17.17
N LYS A 86 14.78 -10.35 17.90
CA LYS A 86 15.11 -9.95 19.27
C LYS A 86 15.07 -11.12 20.28
N ARG A 87 14.23 -12.15 20.04
CA ARG A 87 14.15 -13.32 20.92
C ARG A 87 15.37 -14.23 20.77
N ASP A 88 15.88 -14.38 19.55
CA ASP A 88 17.07 -15.20 19.29
C ASP A 88 18.36 -14.59 19.90
N GLU A 89 18.44 -13.25 20.07
CA GLU A 89 19.55 -12.59 20.76
C GLU A 89 19.47 -12.73 22.29
N ASP A 90 18.27 -12.72 22.87
CA ASP A 90 18.07 -12.91 24.32
C ASP A 90 18.26 -14.37 24.75
N ASP A 91 17.98 -15.35 23.88
CA ASP A 91 18.16 -16.78 24.17
C ASP A 91 19.62 -17.27 23.97
N ALA A 92 20.50 -16.44 23.39
CA ALA A 92 21.90 -16.76 23.09
C ALA A 92 22.92 -16.14 24.09
N ASN A 93 22.45 -15.44 25.13
CA ASN A 93 23.27 -14.83 26.20
C ASN A 93 22.84 -15.32 27.59
#